data_AF-A0A800N6R9-F1
#
_entry.id   AF-A0A800N6R9-F1
#
_cell.length_a   1.000
_cell.length_b   1.000
_cell.length_c   1.000
_cell.angle_alpha   90.00
_cell.angle_beta   90.00
_cell.angle_gamma   90.00
#
_symmetry.space_group_name_H-M   'P 1'
#
loop_
_entity.id
_entity.type
_entity.pdbx_description
1 polymer ?
#
loop_
_entity_poly.entity_id
_entity_poly.type
_entity_poly.pdbx_seq_one_letter_code
_entity_poly.pdbx_strand_id
1 'polypeptide(L)'
;MAPSFPYWRLSGFYFFYFASLGSLLPFWSLYLDFSGFDAVAIGQLTALLIGTKVIAPNLCGWLADHTGKSMSIIRWASFLAAVIFSGFLFDPLYFGFAILTLGFSFFWNAALPQFEAVTLFHLSSDSHRYSQIRLWGSVGFIVTVLAMGYCLELVTLAVLPVIVLGLLVAIWAIALMTPEVSLSTEDKTTVRLWPILKQPEVIAFLLVCLLLQAGHGPYYVFYSIYLAEHQYSITLTGMLWALGVFSEIILFIFMRQILQKVSLRHILLTSIALAAIRWLMIGWGVTQLPVLIAAQVLHAATFGAT
;
A
#
# COMPACT_ATOMS: atom_id res chain seq x y z
N MET A 1 19.47 11.18 29.93
CA MET A 1 18.89 9.94 29.38
C MET A 1 18.24 10.31 28.06
N ALA A 2 18.67 9.73 26.94
CA ALA A 2 17.97 9.93 25.68
C ALA A 2 16.51 9.47 25.86
N PRO A 3 15.51 10.25 25.44
CA PRO A 3 14.11 9.83 25.54
C PRO A 3 13.96 8.46 24.86
N SER A 4 13.37 7.50 25.58
CA SER A 4 13.16 6.16 25.06
C SER A 4 12.35 6.24 23.76
N PHE A 5 13.00 5.95 22.65
CA PHE A 5 12.40 5.93 21.33
C PHE A 5 11.11 5.07 21.31
N PRO A 6 9.97 5.55 20.79
CA PRO A 6 8.68 4.88 20.91
C PRO A 6 8.51 3.71 19.91
N TYR A 7 9.46 2.76 19.92
CA TYR A 7 9.58 1.65 18.96
C TYR A 7 8.25 0.93 18.72
N TRP A 8 7.58 0.47 19.79
CA TRP A 8 6.34 -0.30 19.67
C TRP A 8 5.17 0.50 19.10
N ARG A 9 5.12 1.82 19.36
CA ARG A 9 4.04 2.68 18.84
C ARG A 9 4.24 2.91 17.34
N LEU A 10 5.48 3.18 16.93
CA LEU A 10 5.84 3.34 15.52
C LEU A 10 5.62 2.04 14.75
N SER A 11 6.17 0.92 15.24
CA SER A 11 5.99 -0.41 14.65
C SER A 11 4.52 -0.82 14.58
N GLY A 12 3.73 -0.52 15.62
CA GLY A 12 2.31 -0.77 15.66
C GLY A 12 1.55 -0.03 14.56
N PHE A 13 1.86 1.25 14.31
CA PHE A 13 1.22 2.00 13.23
C PHE A 13 1.49 1.35 11.86
N TYR A 14 2.75 1.00 11.57
CA TYR A 14 3.08 0.27 10.35
C TYR A 14 2.33 -1.07 10.26
N PHE A 15 2.29 -1.84 11.35
CA PHE A 15 1.56 -3.11 11.38
C PHE A 15 0.10 -2.93 10.98
N PHE A 16 -0.64 -2.03 11.64
CA PHE A 16 -2.07 -1.85 11.37
C PHE A 16 -2.35 -1.17 10.03
N TYR A 17 -1.49 -0.24 9.59
CA TYR A 17 -1.63 0.37 8.26
C TYR A 17 -1.43 -0.65 7.14
N PHE A 18 -0.40 -1.50 7.24
CA PHE A 18 -0.19 -2.54 6.25
C PHE A 18 -1.17 -3.71 6.40
N ALA A 19 -1.71 -3.95 7.59
CA ALA A 19 -2.84 -4.85 7.79
C ALA A 19 -4.09 -4.36 7.04
N SER A 20 -4.41 -3.05 7.12
CA SER A 20 -5.54 -2.50 6.37
C SER A 20 -5.29 -2.58 4.87
N LEU A 21 -4.04 -2.35 4.43
CA LEU A 21 -3.64 -2.53 3.04
C LEU A 21 -3.72 -3.99 2.57
N GLY A 22 -3.34 -4.96 3.40
CA GLY A 22 -3.47 -6.41 3.16
C GLY A 22 -4.90 -6.93 3.23
N SER A 23 -5.82 -6.16 3.81
CA SER A 23 -7.26 -6.41 3.73
C SER A 23 -7.87 -5.82 2.46
N LEU A 24 -7.46 -4.60 2.10
CA LEU A 24 -8.03 -3.87 0.97
C LEU A 24 -7.51 -4.37 -0.38
N LEU A 25 -6.19 -4.47 -0.60
CA LEU A 25 -5.66 -4.83 -1.93
C LEU A 25 -6.19 -6.17 -2.45
N PRO A 26 -6.20 -7.25 -1.65
CA PRO A 26 -6.60 -8.56 -2.17
C PRO A 26 -8.11 -8.76 -2.24
N PHE A 27 -8.88 -8.09 -1.37
CA PHE A 27 -10.29 -8.44 -1.14
C PHE A 27 -11.28 -7.30 -1.44
N TRP A 28 -10.82 -6.04 -1.58
CA TRP A 28 -11.74 -4.92 -1.80
C TRP A 28 -12.49 -5.04 -3.14
N SER A 29 -11.79 -5.40 -4.23
CA SER A 29 -12.44 -5.61 -5.52
C SER A 29 -13.41 -6.78 -5.51
N LEU A 30 -13.11 -7.86 -4.77
CA LEU A 30 -14.04 -8.97 -4.54
C LEU A 30 -15.28 -8.51 -3.76
N TYR A 31 -15.11 -7.62 -2.77
CA TYR A 31 -16.22 -7.04 -2.04
C TYR A 31 -17.09 -6.12 -2.91
N LEU A 32 -16.49 -5.33 -3.81
CA LEU A 32 -17.24 -4.51 -4.76
C LEU A 32 -18.03 -5.37 -5.75
N ASP A 33 -17.44 -6.46 -6.26
CA ASP A 33 -18.12 -7.45 -7.10
C ASP A 33 -19.28 -8.13 -6.35
N PHE A 34 -19.02 -8.57 -5.11
CA PHE A 34 -20.05 -9.09 -4.20
C PHE A 34 -21.19 -8.09 -3.92
N SER A 35 -20.89 -6.79 -3.92
CA SER A 35 -21.88 -5.71 -3.75
C SER A 35 -22.68 -5.42 -5.03
N GLY A 36 -22.43 -6.15 -6.12
CA GLY A 36 -23.16 -6.07 -7.39
C GLY A 36 -22.64 -5.01 -8.35
N PHE A 37 -21.43 -4.47 -8.14
CA PHE A 37 -20.82 -3.53 -9.09
C PHE A 37 -20.19 -4.28 -10.27
N ASP A 38 -20.34 -3.74 -11.47
CA ASP A 38 -19.71 -4.29 -12.66
C ASP A 38 -18.21 -3.93 -12.73
N ALA A 39 -17.49 -4.58 -13.66
CA ALA A 39 -16.04 -4.37 -13.81
C ALA A 39 -15.67 -2.90 -14.08
N VAL A 40 -16.52 -2.14 -14.77
CA VAL A 40 -16.29 -0.71 -15.05
C VAL A 40 -16.38 0.10 -13.76
N ALA A 41 -17.43 -0.10 -12.96
CA ALA A 41 -17.59 0.56 -11.67
C ALA A 41 -16.47 0.18 -10.68
N ILE A 42 -16.06 -1.09 -10.63
CA ILE A 42 -14.92 -1.55 -9.81
C ILE A 42 -13.63 -0.83 -10.22
N GLY A 43 -13.37 -0.73 -11.52
CA GLY A 43 -12.22 0.00 -12.05
C GLY A 43 -12.25 1.49 -11.69
N GLN A 44 -13.42 2.14 -11.81
CA GLN A 44 -13.60 3.55 -11.45
C GLN A 44 -13.41 3.80 -9.95
N LEU A 45 -14.06 3.01 -9.08
CA LEU A 45 -13.93 3.14 -7.63
C LEU A 45 -12.49 2.88 -7.17
N THR A 46 -11.82 1.88 -7.74
CA THR A 46 -10.40 1.61 -7.44
C THR A 46 -9.48 2.72 -7.94
N ALA A 47 -9.79 3.32 -9.10
CA ALA A 47 -9.08 4.49 -9.60
C ALA A 47 -9.24 5.71 -8.70
N LEU A 48 -10.42 5.93 -8.10
CA LEU A 48 -10.63 6.99 -7.10
C LEU A 48 -9.78 6.73 -5.85
N LEU A 49 -9.77 5.49 -5.35
CA LEU A 49 -8.98 5.06 -4.20
C LEU A 49 -7.47 5.33 -4.40
N ILE A 50 -6.93 5.00 -5.57
CA ILE A 50 -5.51 5.20 -5.90
C ILE A 50 -5.22 6.65 -6.28
N GLY A 51 -6.15 7.32 -6.97
CA GLY A 51 -5.98 8.68 -7.48
C GLY A 51 -5.78 9.72 -6.39
N THR A 52 -6.45 9.57 -5.24
CA THR A 52 -6.24 10.49 -4.10
C THR A 52 -4.81 10.46 -3.55
N LYS A 53 -4.05 9.38 -3.79
CA LYS A 53 -2.63 9.25 -3.41
C LYS A 53 -1.73 10.29 -4.09
N VAL A 54 -2.15 10.86 -5.22
CA VAL A 54 -1.39 11.92 -5.92
C VAL A 54 -1.46 13.26 -5.17
N ILE A 55 -2.61 13.56 -4.55
CA ILE A 55 -2.89 14.87 -3.98
C ILE A 55 -2.70 14.85 -2.46
N ALA A 56 -3.23 13.82 -1.79
CA ALA A 56 -3.41 13.84 -0.34
C ALA A 56 -2.11 13.91 0.48
N PRO A 57 -1.04 13.13 0.17
CA PRO A 57 0.23 13.23 0.88
C PRO A 57 0.89 14.60 0.75
N ASN A 58 0.82 15.20 -0.44
CA ASN A 58 1.44 16.50 -0.73
C ASN A 58 0.73 17.62 0.03
N LEU A 59 -0.61 17.63 0.02
CA LEU A 59 -1.39 18.63 0.73
C LEU A 59 -1.21 18.51 2.25
N CYS A 60 -1.29 17.30 2.80
CA CYS A 60 -1.10 17.07 4.24
C CYS A 60 0.34 17.34 4.68
N GLY A 61 1.34 17.08 3.84
CA GLY A 61 2.73 17.43 4.11
C GLY A 61 2.97 18.93 4.12
N TRP A 62 2.42 19.66 3.16
CA TRP A 62 2.47 21.12 3.16
C TRP A 62 1.80 21.72 4.42
N LEU A 63 0.65 21.17 4.84
CA LEU A 63 -0.03 21.54 6.08
C LEU A 63 0.83 21.23 7.32
N ALA A 64 1.47 20.06 7.36
CA ALA A 64 2.34 19.66 8.47
C ALA A 64 3.55 20.56 8.59
N ASP A 65 4.18 20.88 7.46
CA ASP A 65 5.32 21.77 7.39
C ASP A 65 4.99 23.21 7.82
N HIS A 66 3.79 23.72 7.49
CA HIS A 66 3.36 25.06 7.88
C HIS A 66 2.91 25.15 9.34
N THR A 67 2.30 24.09 9.87
CA THR A 67 1.75 24.09 11.24
C THR A 67 2.73 23.60 12.29
N GLY A 68 3.79 22.88 11.88
CA GLY A 68 4.73 22.20 12.77
C GLY A 68 4.11 21.04 13.57
N LYS A 69 2.89 20.59 13.20
CA LYS A 69 2.07 19.63 13.97
C LYS A 69 1.77 18.36 13.18
N SER A 70 2.82 17.65 12.74
CA SER A 70 2.71 16.47 11.88
C SER A 70 1.87 15.35 12.52
N MET A 71 2.05 15.08 13.81
CA MET A 71 1.29 14.01 14.49
C MET A 71 -0.17 14.40 14.72
N SER A 72 -0.47 15.67 14.98
CA SER A 72 -1.85 16.15 15.02
C SER A 72 -2.57 15.93 13.68
N ILE A 73 -1.91 16.15 12.55
CA ILE A 73 -2.49 15.93 11.21
C ILE A 73 -2.74 14.44 10.98
N ILE A 74 -1.79 13.58 11.34
CA ILE A 74 -1.95 12.13 11.24
C ILE A 74 -3.14 11.66 12.07
N ARG A 75 -3.29 12.15 13.32
CA ARG A 75 -4.41 11.77 14.19
C ARG A 75 -5.76 12.15 13.58
N TRP A 76 -5.89 13.36 13.04
CA TRP A 76 -7.11 13.79 12.35
C TRP A 76 -7.36 13.03 11.06
N ALA A 77 -6.32 12.78 10.26
CA ALA A 77 -6.44 11.99 9.04
C ALA A 77 -6.89 10.56 9.34
N SER A 78 -6.26 9.87 10.30
CA SER A 78 -6.68 8.52 10.69
C SER A 78 -8.10 8.48 11.27
N PHE A 79 -8.48 9.49 12.07
CA PHE A 79 -9.85 9.62 12.58
C PHE A 79 -10.87 9.79 11.44
N LEU A 80 -10.65 10.77 10.56
CA LEU A 80 -11.56 11.05 9.45
C LEU A 80 -11.63 9.88 8.46
N ALA A 81 -10.51 9.20 8.21
CA ALA A 81 -10.50 7.97 7.43
C ALA A 81 -11.44 6.92 8.03
N ALA A 82 -11.36 6.64 9.35
CA ALA A 82 -12.22 5.68 10.02
C ALA A 82 -13.70 6.11 10.00
N VAL A 83 -13.99 7.38 10.32
CA VAL A 83 -15.36 7.91 10.33
C VAL A 83 -16.00 7.84 8.95
N ILE A 84 -15.30 8.29 7.91
CA ILE A 84 -15.83 8.24 6.55
C ILE A 84 -15.97 6.79 6.09
N PHE A 85 -15.01 5.92 6.38
CA PHE A 85 -15.08 4.51 6.01
C PHE A 85 -16.27 3.78 6.67
N SER A 86 -16.71 4.20 7.86
CA SER A 86 -17.92 3.63 8.49
C SER A 86 -19.19 3.79 7.63
N GLY A 87 -19.20 4.74 6.69
CA GLY A 87 -20.28 4.90 5.72
C GLY A 87 -20.51 3.67 4.83
N PHE A 88 -19.48 2.83 4.59
CA PHE A 88 -19.64 1.59 3.82
C PHE A 88 -20.46 0.52 4.54
N LEU A 89 -20.70 0.67 5.85
CA LEU A 89 -21.54 -0.26 6.62
C LEU A 89 -23.05 -0.10 6.35
N PHE A 90 -23.45 0.93 5.60
CA PHE A 90 -24.84 1.24 5.31
C PHE A 90 -25.24 0.91 3.86
N ASP A 91 -24.48 0.05 3.19
CA ASP A 91 -24.71 -0.42 1.81
C ASP A 91 -25.11 0.71 0.83
N PRO A 92 -24.25 1.73 0.67
CA PRO A 92 -24.58 2.89 -0.15
C PRO A 92 -24.72 2.52 -1.63
N LEU A 93 -25.49 3.31 -2.38
CA LEU A 93 -25.49 3.24 -3.85
C LEU A 93 -24.14 3.68 -4.42
N TYR A 94 -23.93 3.45 -5.72
CA TYR A 94 -22.68 3.79 -6.43
C TYR A 94 -22.10 5.18 -6.10
N PHE A 95 -22.92 6.24 -6.18
CA PHE A 95 -22.46 7.59 -5.86
C PHE A 95 -22.02 7.76 -4.40
N GLY A 96 -22.72 7.08 -3.48
CA GLY A 96 -22.30 7.02 -2.08
C GLY A 96 -20.96 6.29 -1.95
N PHE A 97 -20.80 5.13 -2.60
CA PHE A 97 -19.52 4.41 -2.65
C PHE A 97 -18.38 5.31 -3.17
N ALA A 98 -18.60 6.07 -4.23
CA ALA A 98 -17.61 6.96 -4.83
C ALA A 98 -17.20 8.11 -3.89
N ILE A 99 -18.18 8.77 -3.25
CA ILE A 99 -17.94 9.85 -2.29
C ILE A 99 -17.18 9.34 -1.07
N LEU A 100 -17.61 8.20 -0.51
CA LEU A 100 -16.93 7.57 0.62
C LEU A 100 -15.51 7.15 0.25
N THR A 101 -15.32 6.56 -0.94
CA THR A 101 -14.02 6.18 -1.48
C THR A 101 -13.09 7.37 -1.58
N LEU A 102 -13.53 8.48 -2.19
CA LEU A 102 -12.77 9.72 -2.26
C LEU A 102 -12.41 10.26 -0.86
N GLY A 103 -13.40 10.37 0.03
CA GLY A 103 -13.19 10.91 1.37
C GLY A 103 -12.23 10.07 2.21
N PHE A 104 -12.48 8.77 2.36
CA PHE A 104 -11.63 7.91 3.19
C PHE A 104 -10.23 7.79 2.59
N SER A 105 -10.12 7.57 1.27
CA SER A 105 -8.83 7.34 0.62
C SER A 105 -7.93 8.56 0.68
N PHE A 106 -8.49 9.77 0.62
CA PHE A 106 -7.73 11.01 0.80
C PHE A 106 -7.00 10.99 2.14
N PHE A 107 -7.72 10.79 3.25
CA PHE A 107 -7.10 10.81 4.57
C PHE A 107 -6.22 9.58 4.84
N TRP A 108 -6.63 8.40 4.36
CA TRP A 108 -5.85 7.18 4.52
C TRP A 108 -4.51 7.25 3.78
N ASN A 109 -4.51 7.67 2.51
CA ASN A 109 -3.29 7.81 1.71
C ASN A 109 -2.35 8.90 2.25
N ALA A 110 -2.89 9.93 2.90
CA ALA A 110 -2.07 10.98 3.52
C ALA A 110 -1.33 10.51 4.78
N ALA A 111 -1.86 9.52 5.50
CA ALA A 111 -1.35 9.15 6.82
C ALA A 111 0.05 8.50 6.79
N LEU A 112 0.29 7.55 5.88
CA LEU A 112 1.56 6.80 5.85
C LEU A 112 2.79 7.68 5.53
N PRO A 113 2.80 8.51 4.47
CA PRO A 113 3.98 9.34 4.17
C PRO A 113 4.31 10.34 5.30
N GLN A 114 3.28 10.88 5.95
CA GLN A 114 3.46 11.74 7.12
C GLN A 114 4.05 10.97 8.30
N PHE A 115 3.55 9.76 8.55
CA PHE A 115 4.05 8.92 9.63
C PHE A 115 5.49 8.43 9.38
N GLU A 116 5.86 8.19 8.12
CA GLU A 116 7.23 7.89 7.73
C GLU A 116 8.17 9.06 8.05
N ALA A 117 7.77 10.30 7.75
CA ALA A 117 8.54 11.49 8.11
C ALA A 117 8.73 11.62 9.63
N VAL A 118 7.66 11.40 10.42
CA VAL A 118 7.73 11.40 11.90
C VAL A 118 8.63 10.28 12.43
N THR A 119 8.55 9.08 11.85
CA THR A 119 9.37 7.93 12.23
C THR A 119 10.85 8.22 12.00
N LEU A 120 11.21 8.75 10.82
CA LEU A 120 12.58 9.11 10.49
C LEU A 120 13.10 10.24 11.38
N PHE A 121 12.26 11.22 11.72
CA PHE A 121 12.65 12.27 12.66
C PHE A 121 12.94 11.71 14.06
N HIS A 122 12.10 10.82 14.58
CA HIS A 122 12.36 10.16 15.86
C HIS A 122 13.65 9.31 15.86
N LEU A 123 14.01 8.74 14.71
CA LEU A 123 15.23 7.94 14.56
C LEU A 123 16.48 8.82 14.44
N SER A 124 16.39 9.99 13.81
CA SER A 124 17.51 10.91 13.58
C SER A 124 18.78 10.17 13.07
N SER A 125 19.82 10.03 13.89
CA SER A 125 21.07 9.33 13.59
C SER A 125 20.96 7.80 13.52
N ASP A 126 19.91 7.20 14.08
CA ASP A 126 19.69 5.74 14.12
C ASP A 126 18.86 5.21 12.94
N SER A 127 19.04 5.77 11.75
CA SER A 127 18.27 5.42 10.55
C SER A 127 18.32 3.92 10.20
N HIS A 128 19.37 3.19 10.61
CA HIS A 128 19.47 1.74 10.44
C HIS A 128 18.30 0.97 11.10
N ARG A 129 17.74 1.49 12.20
CA ARG A 129 16.61 0.89 12.93
C ARG A 129 15.27 1.07 12.22
N TYR A 130 15.20 1.94 11.21
CA TYR A 130 14.00 2.12 10.39
C TYR A 130 13.55 0.79 9.76
N SER A 131 14.51 -0.01 9.27
CA SER A 131 14.24 -1.32 8.69
C SER A 131 13.52 -2.26 9.68
N GLN A 132 13.90 -2.24 10.96
CA GLN A 132 13.28 -3.07 12.01
C GLN A 132 11.85 -2.63 12.33
N ILE A 133 11.54 -1.34 12.18
CA ILE A 133 10.19 -0.80 12.38
C ILE A 133 9.33 -1.12 11.17
N ARG A 134 9.86 -0.88 9.96
CA ARG A 134 9.18 -1.12 8.70
C ARG A 134 8.86 -2.60 8.48
N LEU A 135 9.68 -3.51 9.01
CA LEU A 135 9.44 -4.96 8.99
C LEU A 135 8.04 -5.33 9.51
N TRP A 136 7.56 -4.64 10.55
CA TRP A 136 6.22 -4.87 11.09
C TRP A 136 5.10 -4.54 10.11
N GLY A 137 5.36 -3.67 9.11
CA GLY A 137 4.45 -3.46 7.99
C GLY A 137 4.27 -4.73 7.16
N SER A 138 5.36 -5.36 6.71
CA SER A 138 5.29 -6.61 5.95
C SER A 138 4.65 -7.74 6.76
N VAL A 139 4.94 -7.84 8.05
CA VAL A 139 4.30 -8.80 8.96
C VAL A 139 2.79 -8.53 9.06
N GLY A 140 2.39 -7.26 9.24
CA GLY A 140 0.98 -6.85 9.30
C GLY A 140 0.22 -7.19 8.03
N PHE A 141 0.82 -6.97 6.86
CA PHE A 141 0.26 -7.36 5.59
C PHE A 141 0.05 -8.89 5.50
N ILE A 142 1.13 -9.68 5.70
CA ILE A 142 1.11 -11.14 5.54
C ILE A 142 0.13 -11.80 6.51
N VAL A 143 0.19 -11.44 7.79
CA VAL A 143 -0.71 -12.00 8.81
C VAL A 143 -2.16 -11.70 8.46
N THR A 144 -2.45 -10.47 8.06
CA THR A 144 -3.82 -10.05 7.79
C THR A 144 -4.36 -10.67 6.51
N VAL A 145 -3.59 -10.71 5.42
CA VAL A 145 -4.09 -11.31 4.17
C VAL A 145 -4.39 -12.80 4.33
N LEU A 146 -3.58 -13.53 5.11
CA LEU A 146 -3.80 -14.95 5.40
C LEU A 146 -5.02 -15.15 6.32
N ALA A 147 -5.10 -14.38 7.40
CA ALA A 147 -6.21 -14.46 8.36
C ALA A 147 -7.54 -14.06 7.70
N MET A 148 -7.52 -13.00 6.90
CA MET A 148 -8.68 -12.49 6.17
C MET A 148 -9.11 -13.49 5.09
N GLY A 149 -8.17 -14.06 4.32
CA GLY A 149 -8.49 -15.07 3.32
C GLY A 149 -9.30 -16.23 3.91
N TYR A 150 -8.88 -16.75 5.06
CA TYR A 150 -9.59 -17.80 5.79
C TYR A 150 -10.92 -17.31 6.40
N CYS A 151 -10.93 -16.14 7.04
CA CYS A 151 -12.11 -15.60 7.71
C CYS A 151 -13.25 -15.28 6.72
N LEU A 152 -12.94 -14.65 5.59
CA LEU A 152 -13.94 -14.29 4.57
C LEU A 152 -14.51 -15.51 3.86
N GLU A 153 -13.72 -16.59 3.72
CA GLU A 153 -14.19 -17.85 3.16
C GLU A 153 -15.16 -18.58 4.11
N LEU A 154 -14.91 -18.52 5.41
CA LEU A 154 -15.78 -19.15 6.41
C LEU A 154 -17.08 -18.37 6.69
N VAL A 155 -17.01 -17.04 6.68
CA VAL A 155 -18.11 -16.18 7.13
C VAL A 155 -18.85 -15.58 5.94
N THR A 156 -18.28 -14.53 5.33
CA THR A 156 -18.76 -13.89 4.09
C THR A 156 -17.88 -12.67 3.77
N LEU A 157 -17.85 -12.25 2.50
CA LEU A 157 -17.28 -10.98 2.06
C LEU A 157 -17.94 -9.76 2.72
N ALA A 158 -19.20 -9.86 3.16
CA ALA A 158 -19.92 -8.75 3.80
C ALA A 158 -19.28 -8.25 5.11
N VAL A 159 -18.43 -9.06 5.76
CA VAL A 159 -17.75 -8.69 7.01
C VAL A 159 -16.48 -7.84 6.73
N LEU A 160 -15.99 -7.78 5.50
CA LEU A 160 -14.75 -7.06 5.15
C LEU A 160 -14.75 -5.59 5.62
N PRO A 161 -15.79 -4.76 5.36
CA PRO A 161 -15.79 -3.37 5.82
C PRO A 161 -15.71 -3.26 7.35
N VAL A 162 -16.33 -4.18 8.11
CA VAL A 162 -16.26 -4.18 9.57
C VAL A 162 -14.82 -4.41 10.05
N ILE A 163 -14.11 -5.36 9.45
CA ILE A 163 -12.72 -5.64 9.82
C ILE A 163 -11.80 -4.48 9.43
N VAL A 164 -11.95 -3.94 8.22
CA VAL A 164 -11.16 -2.77 7.77
C VAL A 164 -11.41 -1.58 8.70
N LEU A 165 -12.65 -1.30 9.09
CA LEU A 165 -12.97 -0.26 10.06
C LEU A 165 -12.27 -0.50 11.41
N GLY A 166 -12.26 -1.73 11.91
CA GLY A 166 -11.52 -2.10 13.13
C GLY A 166 -10.02 -1.82 13.02
N LEU A 167 -9.40 -2.11 11.86
CA LEU A 167 -8.00 -1.78 11.60
C LEU A 167 -7.78 -0.26 11.53
N LEU A 168 -8.66 0.50 10.88
CA LEU A 168 -8.57 1.96 10.83
C LEU A 168 -8.70 2.60 12.23
N VAL A 169 -9.58 2.08 13.08
CA VAL A 169 -9.70 2.50 14.49
C VAL A 169 -8.41 2.17 15.26
N ALA A 170 -7.79 1.01 15.04
CA ALA A 170 -6.51 0.66 15.66
C ALA A 170 -5.38 1.60 15.21
N ILE A 171 -5.31 1.97 13.93
CA ILE A 171 -4.38 2.98 13.41
C ILE A 171 -4.58 4.31 14.15
N TRP A 172 -5.82 4.78 14.27
CA TRP A 172 -6.13 6.01 14.98
C TRP A 172 -5.74 5.95 16.46
N ALA A 173 -6.05 4.86 17.16
CA ALA A 173 -5.68 4.66 18.56
C ALA A 173 -4.15 4.74 18.76
N ILE A 174 -3.37 4.11 17.88
CA ILE A 174 -1.91 4.18 17.94
C ILE A 174 -1.39 5.58 17.62
N ALA A 175 -2.00 6.28 16.67
CA ALA A 175 -1.66 7.67 16.36
C ALA A 175 -1.88 8.60 17.57
N LEU A 176 -2.92 8.36 18.37
CA LEU A 176 -3.15 9.10 19.63
C LEU A 176 -2.05 8.81 20.67
N MET A 177 -1.59 7.57 20.76
CA MET A 177 -0.56 7.16 21.72
C MET A 177 0.86 7.59 21.31
N THR A 178 1.08 7.84 20.02
CA THR A 178 2.39 8.24 19.49
C THR A 178 2.71 9.68 19.89
N PRO A 179 3.87 9.96 20.50
CA PRO A 179 4.24 11.31 20.94
C PRO A 179 4.27 12.31 19.79
N GLU A 180 3.93 13.58 20.08
CA GLU A 180 4.06 14.65 19.09
C GLU A 180 5.53 14.91 18.78
N VAL A 181 5.80 15.22 17.51
CA VAL A 181 7.10 15.68 17.03
C VAL A 181 6.91 17.04 16.42
N SER A 182 7.63 18.03 16.94
CA SER A 182 7.76 19.33 16.28
C SER A 182 8.88 19.21 15.27
N LEU A 183 8.54 19.05 13.99
CA LEU A 183 9.51 19.22 12.91
C LEU A 183 9.91 20.70 12.92
N SER A 184 11.15 21.02 13.30
CA SER A 184 11.68 22.38 13.19
C SER A 184 11.74 22.77 11.71
N THR A 185 11.21 23.95 11.39
CA THR A 185 11.33 24.58 10.08
C THR A 185 12.77 25.09 9.89
N GLU A 186 13.75 24.19 9.75
CA GLU A 186 15.07 24.60 9.31
C GLU A 186 15.06 24.92 7.81
N ASP A 187 15.83 25.95 7.43
CA ASP A 187 15.84 26.59 6.13
C ASP A 187 15.83 25.59 4.97
N LYS A 188 14.66 25.49 4.34
CA LYS A 188 14.51 24.71 3.12
C LYS A 188 15.26 25.42 2.00
N THR A 189 16.42 24.90 1.64
CA THR A 189 17.02 25.20 0.34
C THR A 189 16.00 24.80 -0.72
N THR A 190 15.39 25.80 -1.38
CA THR A 190 14.40 25.55 -2.42
C THR A 190 15.11 25.03 -3.67
N VAL A 191 15.34 23.72 -3.72
CA VAL A 191 15.78 23.07 -4.95
C VAL A 191 14.68 23.24 -5.99
N ARG A 192 14.98 23.92 -7.09
CA ARG A 192 14.03 24.06 -8.20
C ARG A 192 13.83 22.69 -8.84
N LEU A 193 12.63 22.12 -8.69
CA LEU A 193 12.28 20.81 -9.25
C LEU A 193 12.16 20.82 -10.77
N TRP A 194 11.72 21.94 -11.36
CA TRP A 194 11.39 22.03 -12.78
C TRP A 194 12.57 21.77 -13.74
N PRO A 195 13.79 22.30 -13.49
CA PRO A 195 14.96 21.95 -14.30
C PRO A 195 15.33 20.46 -14.25
N ILE A 196 15.14 19.80 -13.10
CA ILE A 196 15.44 18.38 -12.92
C ILE A 196 14.45 17.53 -13.71
N LEU A 197 13.15 17.84 -13.62
CA LEU A 197 12.09 17.13 -14.33
C LEU A 197 12.19 17.24 -15.86
N LYS A 198 12.90 18.24 -16.38
CA LYS A 198 13.13 18.43 -17.83
C LYS A 198 14.32 17.65 -18.37
N GLN A 199 15.11 17.01 -17.52
CA GLN A 199 16.24 16.20 -17.97
C GLN A 199 15.71 14.95 -18.70
N PRO A 200 16.23 14.63 -19.91
CA PRO A 200 15.72 13.52 -20.71
C PRO A 200 15.81 12.17 -19.99
N GLU A 201 16.83 11.97 -19.15
CA GLU A 201 17.01 10.78 -18.33
C GLU A 201 15.91 10.63 -17.28
N VAL A 202 15.52 11.74 -16.64
CA VAL A 202 14.44 11.78 -15.65
C VAL A 202 13.10 11.53 -16.30
N ILE A 203 12.85 12.13 -17.47
CA ILE A 203 11.62 11.88 -18.24
C ILE A 203 11.53 10.41 -18.66
N ALA A 204 12.62 9.84 -19.19
CA ALA A 204 12.66 8.43 -19.56
C ALA A 204 12.41 7.52 -18.36
N PHE A 205 13.03 7.80 -17.22
CA PHE A 205 12.80 7.07 -15.97
C PHE A 205 11.34 7.15 -15.51
N LEU A 206 10.75 8.36 -15.46
CA LEU A 206 9.36 8.57 -15.08
C LEU A 206 8.39 7.87 -16.04
N LEU A 207 8.67 7.87 -17.35
CA LEU A 207 7.88 7.14 -18.34
C LEU A 207 7.94 5.62 -18.10
N VAL A 208 9.12 5.08 -17.78
CA VAL A 208 9.25 3.66 -17.43
C VAL A 208 8.44 3.33 -16.18
N CYS A 209 8.56 4.12 -15.11
CA CYS A 209 7.77 3.95 -13.90
C CYS A 209 6.27 4.03 -14.18
N LEU A 210 5.84 5.00 -15.00
CA LEU A 210 4.44 5.16 -15.40
C LEU A 210 3.92 3.91 -16.12
N LEU A 211 4.67 3.38 -17.09
CA LEU A 211 4.28 2.18 -17.85
C LEU A 211 4.24 0.93 -16.96
N LEU A 212 5.20 0.78 -16.04
CA LEU A 212 5.20 -0.32 -15.07
C LEU A 212 3.99 -0.24 -14.15
N GLN A 213 3.66 0.95 -13.63
CA GLN A 213 2.49 1.17 -12.78
C GLN A 213 1.18 0.97 -13.54
N ALA A 214 1.12 1.37 -14.82
CA ALA A 214 -0.02 1.12 -15.69
C ALA A 214 -0.25 -0.39 -15.90
N GLY A 215 0.81 -1.19 -16.02
CA GLY A 215 0.72 -2.65 -16.07
C GLY A 215 0.27 -3.28 -14.75
N HIS A 216 0.68 -2.74 -13.61
CA HIS A 216 0.25 -3.22 -12.29
C HIS A 216 -1.19 -2.85 -11.95
N GLY A 217 -1.74 -1.79 -12.53
CA GLY A 217 -3.11 -1.33 -12.27
C GLY A 217 -4.16 -2.44 -12.42
N PRO A 218 -4.30 -3.07 -13.59
CA PRO A 218 -5.23 -4.18 -13.79
C PRO A 218 -4.98 -5.36 -12.85
N TYR A 219 -3.72 -5.67 -12.52
CA TYR A 219 -3.40 -6.70 -11.55
C TYR A 219 -3.96 -6.36 -10.16
N TYR A 220 -3.73 -5.16 -9.65
CA TYR A 220 -4.23 -4.75 -8.34
C TYR A 220 -5.74 -4.63 -8.27
N VAL A 221 -6.41 -4.33 -9.39
CA VAL A 221 -7.87 -4.24 -9.42
C VAL A 221 -8.53 -5.60 -9.61
N PHE A 222 -8.09 -6.40 -10.57
CA PHE A 222 -8.84 -7.56 -11.07
C PHE A 222 -8.22 -8.91 -10.77
N TYR A 223 -6.99 -9.01 -10.23
CA TYR A 223 -6.35 -10.32 -10.04
C TYR A 223 -7.19 -11.26 -9.17
N SER A 224 -7.70 -10.78 -8.04
CA SER A 224 -8.52 -11.62 -7.14
C SER A 224 -9.87 -11.99 -7.76
N ILE A 225 -10.50 -11.08 -8.51
CA ILE A 225 -11.74 -11.36 -9.25
C ILE A 225 -11.48 -12.46 -10.30
N TYR A 226 -10.40 -12.30 -11.07
CA TYR A 226 -10.01 -13.26 -12.11
C TYR A 226 -9.72 -14.66 -11.54
N LEU A 227 -9.13 -14.75 -10.36
CA LEU A 227 -8.95 -16.02 -9.65
C LEU A 227 -10.30 -16.62 -9.22
N ALA A 228 -11.21 -15.81 -8.66
CA ALA A 228 -12.53 -16.27 -8.24
C ALA A 228 -13.37 -16.79 -9.43
N GLU A 229 -13.33 -16.11 -10.58
CA GLU A 229 -13.98 -16.57 -11.82
C GLU A 229 -13.47 -17.96 -12.26
N HIS A 230 -12.21 -18.28 -11.96
CA HIS A 230 -11.58 -19.57 -12.23
C HIS A 230 -11.69 -20.56 -11.05
N GLN A 231 -12.63 -20.33 -10.13
CA GLN A 231 -12.96 -21.22 -9.01
C GLN A 231 -11.83 -21.38 -7.97
N TYR A 232 -10.88 -20.46 -7.92
CA TYR A 232 -9.92 -20.40 -6.81
C TYR A 232 -10.59 -19.85 -5.55
N SER A 233 -10.31 -20.46 -4.41
CA SER A 233 -10.88 -20.01 -3.13
C SER A 233 -10.30 -18.68 -2.67
N ILE A 234 -11.03 -17.99 -1.79
CA ILE A 234 -10.61 -16.72 -1.19
C ILE A 234 -9.35 -16.93 -0.33
N THR A 235 -9.25 -18.04 0.39
CA THR A 235 -8.04 -18.40 1.15
C THR A 235 -6.84 -18.56 0.24
N LEU A 236 -6.96 -19.31 -0.86
CA LEU A 236 -5.84 -19.52 -1.78
C LEU A 236 -5.44 -18.23 -2.49
N THR A 237 -6.40 -17.38 -2.83
CA THR A 237 -6.15 -16.02 -3.34
C THR A 237 -5.30 -15.23 -2.34
N GLY A 238 -5.70 -15.21 -1.06
CA GLY A 238 -4.93 -14.57 0.01
C GLY A 238 -3.51 -15.12 0.17
N MET A 239 -3.35 -16.45 0.08
CA MET A 239 -2.03 -17.11 0.11
C MET A 239 -1.14 -16.70 -1.06
N LEU A 240 -1.69 -16.53 -2.27
CA LEU A 240 -0.95 -16.08 -3.45
C LEU A 240 -0.47 -14.63 -3.30
N TRP A 241 -1.31 -13.74 -2.76
CA TRP A 241 -0.88 -12.38 -2.39
C TRP A 241 0.19 -12.36 -1.31
N ALA A 242 0.04 -13.19 -0.26
CA ALA A 242 1.05 -13.35 0.78
C ALA A 242 2.39 -13.83 0.22
N LEU A 243 2.37 -14.78 -0.72
CA LEU A 243 3.56 -15.30 -1.39
C LEU A 243 4.29 -14.21 -2.18
N GLY A 244 3.55 -13.32 -2.85
CA GLY A 244 4.14 -12.17 -3.54
C GLY A 244 4.95 -11.28 -2.60
N VAL A 245 4.34 -10.83 -1.50
CA VAL A 245 5.00 -9.98 -0.50
C VAL A 245 6.13 -10.72 0.23
N PHE A 246 5.96 -12.01 0.51
CA PHE A 246 7.02 -12.82 1.09
C PHE A 246 8.24 -12.90 0.16
N SER A 247 8.02 -13.05 -1.14
CA SER A 247 9.10 -13.06 -2.14
C SER A 247 9.82 -11.71 -2.20
N GLU A 248 9.09 -10.60 -2.06
CA GLU A 248 9.66 -9.25 -1.98
C GLU A 248 10.59 -9.10 -0.77
N ILE A 249 10.20 -9.60 0.41
CA ILE A 249 11.05 -9.59 1.61
C ILE A 249 12.36 -10.33 1.35
N ILE A 250 12.30 -11.51 0.72
CA ILE A 250 13.49 -12.29 0.36
C ILE A 250 14.40 -11.46 -0.56
N LEU A 251 13.84 -10.82 -1.59
CA LEU A 251 14.63 -9.98 -2.49
C LEU A 251 15.33 -8.85 -1.73
N PHE A 252 14.63 -8.15 -0.84
CA PHE A 252 15.25 -7.05 -0.07
C PHE A 252 16.38 -7.51 0.84
N ILE A 253 16.31 -8.71 1.42
CA ILE A 253 17.40 -9.29 2.20
C ILE A 253 18.67 -9.45 1.35
N PHE A 254 18.52 -9.81 0.07
CA PHE A 254 19.64 -10.02 -0.86
C PHE A 254 19.98 -8.80 -1.74
N MET A 255 19.20 -7.71 -1.65
CA MET A 255 19.32 -6.56 -2.56
C MET A 255 20.70 -5.90 -2.49
N ARG A 256 21.31 -5.81 -1.30
CA ARG A 256 22.66 -5.26 -1.14
C ARG A 256 23.70 -6.05 -1.94
N GLN A 257 23.63 -7.38 -1.91
CA GLN A 257 24.53 -8.28 -2.61
C GLN A 257 24.29 -8.23 -4.13
N ILE A 258 23.03 -8.06 -4.55
CA ILE A 258 22.67 -7.89 -5.96
C ILE A 258 23.26 -6.58 -6.50
N LEU A 259 23.08 -5.46 -5.77
CA LEU A 259 23.59 -4.15 -6.16
C LEU A 259 25.12 -4.05 -6.22
N GLN A 260 25.84 -4.94 -5.51
CA GLN A 260 27.30 -5.04 -5.63
C GLN A 260 27.75 -5.67 -6.96
N LYS A 261 26.87 -6.41 -7.64
CA LYS A 261 27.21 -7.19 -8.84
C LYS A 261 26.50 -6.71 -10.10
N VAL A 262 25.33 -6.10 -9.96
CA VAL A 262 24.43 -5.73 -11.06
C VAL A 262 24.09 -4.25 -10.96
N SER A 263 24.24 -3.52 -12.06
CA SER A 263 23.87 -2.09 -12.11
C SER A 263 22.35 -1.90 -12.09
N LEU A 264 21.89 -0.78 -11.53
CA LEU A 264 20.47 -0.42 -11.43
C LEU A 264 19.74 -0.47 -12.77
N ARG A 265 20.40 -0.02 -13.86
CA ARG A 265 19.82 -0.09 -15.21
C ARG A 265 19.49 -1.52 -15.64
N HIS A 266 20.38 -2.48 -15.34
CA HIS A 266 20.15 -3.88 -15.71
C HIS A 266 19.03 -4.48 -14.87
N ILE A 267 18.98 -4.17 -13.57
CA ILE A 267 17.88 -4.57 -12.69
C ILE A 267 16.54 -4.10 -13.26
N LEU A 268 16.43 -2.80 -13.58
CA LEU A 268 15.20 -2.21 -14.11
C LEU A 268 14.77 -2.86 -15.44
N LEU A 269 15.70 -3.07 -16.39
CA LEU A 269 15.39 -3.72 -17.67
C LEU A 269 14.95 -5.17 -17.50
N THR A 270 15.61 -5.93 -16.61
CA THR A 270 15.22 -7.30 -16.29
C THR A 270 13.84 -7.33 -15.63
N SER A 271 13.55 -6.40 -14.72
CA SER A 271 12.24 -6.30 -14.08
C SER A 271 11.10 -6.00 -15.05
N ILE A 272 11.32 -5.15 -16.05
CA ILE A 272 10.33 -4.89 -17.12
C ILE A 272 10.05 -6.18 -17.91
N ALA A 273 11.10 -6.92 -18.29
CA ALA A 273 10.93 -8.19 -19.01
C ALA A 273 10.18 -9.23 -18.16
N LEU A 274 10.54 -9.35 -16.87
CA LEU A 274 9.86 -10.24 -15.94
C LEU A 274 8.42 -9.82 -15.66
N ALA A 275 8.11 -8.52 -15.71
CA ALA A 275 6.74 -8.01 -15.57
C ALA A 275 5.87 -8.46 -16.76
N ALA A 276 6.37 -8.32 -17.98
CA ALA A 276 5.68 -8.83 -19.16
C ALA A 276 5.44 -10.34 -19.06
N ILE A 277 6.47 -11.12 -18.71
CA ILE A 277 6.35 -12.58 -18.52
C ILE A 277 5.32 -12.90 -17.44
N ARG A 278 5.35 -12.21 -16.30
CA ARG A 278 4.41 -12.41 -15.19
C ARG A 278 2.97 -12.18 -15.60
N TRP A 279 2.68 -11.12 -16.38
CA TRP A 279 1.34 -10.86 -16.89
C TRP A 279 0.87 -11.91 -17.88
N LEU A 280 1.75 -12.38 -18.77
CA LEU A 280 1.43 -13.48 -19.69
C LEU A 280 1.17 -14.81 -18.96
N MET A 281 1.96 -15.10 -17.91
CA MET A 281 1.77 -16.27 -17.05
C MET A 281 0.41 -16.24 -16.36
N ILE A 282 0.01 -15.09 -15.80
CA ILE A 282 -1.30 -14.95 -15.14
C ILE A 282 -2.42 -15.04 -16.18
N GLY A 283 -2.30 -14.30 -17.29
CA GLY A 283 -3.33 -14.25 -18.32
C GLY A 283 -3.63 -15.60 -18.97
N TRP A 284 -2.59 -16.36 -19.37
CA TRP A 284 -2.78 -17.64 -20.06
C TRP A 284 -2.68 -18.87 -19.16
N GLY A 285 -2.04 -18.75 -18.00
CA GLY A 285 -1.76 -19.86 -17.09
C GLY A 285 -2.67 -19.93 -15.88
N VAL A 286 -3.78 -19.18 -15.85
CA VAL A 286 -4.66 -19.09 -14.68
C VAL A 286 -5.16 -20.44 -14.19
N THR A 287 -5.42 -21.41 -15.08
CA THR A 287 -5.89 -22.75 -14.70
C THR A 287 -4.81 -23.64 -14.07
N GLN A 288 -3.55 -23.21 -14.11
CA GLN A 288 -2.40 -23.97 -13.63
C GLN A 288 -1.82 -23.30 -12.39
N LEU A 289 -2.16 -23.83 -11.21
CA LEU A 289 -1.66 -23.32 -9.93
C LEU A 289 -0.13 -23.16 -9.86
N PRO A 290 0.70 -24.09 -10.38
CA PRO A 290 2.16 -23.90 -10.40
C PRO A 290 2.61 -22.65 -11.17
N VAL A 291 1.90 -22.30 -12.25
CA VAL A 291 2.18 -21.09 -13.04
C VAL A 291 1.85 -19.84 -12.23
N LEU A 292 0.72 -19.84 -11.51
CA LEU A 292 0.35 -18.74 -10.62
C LEU A 292 1.34 -18.57 -9.46
N ILE A 293 1.79 -19.66 -8.84
CA ILE A 293 2.83 -19.64 -7.79
C ILE A 293 4.12 -19.01 -8.34
N ALA A 294 4.59 -19.46 -9.51
CA ALA A 294 5.78 -18.89 -10.13
C ALA A 294 5.60 -17.41 -10.48
N ALA A 295 4.41 -17.01 -10.97
CA ALA A 295 4.09 -15.61 -11.24
C ALA A 295 4.09 -14.75 -9.95
N GLN A 296 3.68 -15.30 -8.81
CA GLN A 296 3.76 -14.58 -7.54
C GLN A 296 5.18 -14.47 -6.99
N VAL A 297 6.05 -15.46 -7.23
CA VAL A 297 7.47 -15.32 -6.90
C VAL A 297 8.12 -14.18 -7.71
N LEU A 298 7.71 -14.02 -8.97
CA LEU A 298 8.15 -12.89 -9.81
C LEU A 298 7.62 -11.52 -9.34
N HIS A 299 6.70 -11.46 -8.36
CA HIS A 299 6.28 -10.20 -7.76
C HIS A 299 7.47 -9.41 -7.21
N ALA A 300 8.40 -10.09 -6.53
CA ALA A 300 9.60 -9.48 -5.98
C ALA A 300 10.40 -8.70 -7.03
N ALA A 301 10.60 -9.30 -8.20
CA ALA A 301 11.34 -8.67 -9.29
C ALA A 301 10.56 -7.55 -9.98
N THR A 302 9.23 -7.61 -9.98
CA THR A 302 8.37 -6.70 -10.76
C THR A 302 7.85 -5.52 -9.96
N PHE A 303 7.81 -5.64 -8.63
CA PHE A 303 7.40 -4.61 -7.70
C PHE A 303 8.56 -4.18 -6.78
N GLY A 304 9.25 -5.12 -6.15
CA GLY A 304 10.32 -4.81 -5.19
C GLY A 304 11.62 -4.28 -5.81
N ALA A 305 11.91 -4.64 -7.08
CA ALA A 305 13.14 -4.26 -7.76
C ALA A 305 13.01 -3.04 -8.70
N THR A 306 11.80 -2.51 -8.89
CA THR A 306 11.45 -1.41 -9.81
C THR A 306 11.11 -0.15 -9.06
#